data_AF-A0A3D1RTH1-F1
#
_entry.id   AF-A0A3D1RTH1-F1
#
_cell.length_a   1.000
_cell.length_b   1.000
_cell.length_c   1.000
_cell.angle_alpha   90.00
_cell.angle_beta   90.00
_cell.angle_gamma   90.00
#
_symmetry.space_group_name_H-M   'P 1'
#
loop_
_entity.id
_entity.type
_entity.pdbx_description
1 polymer ?
#
loop_
_entity_poly.entity_id
_entity_poly.type
_entity_poly.pdbx_seq_one_letter_code
_entity_poly.pdbx_strand_id
1 'polypeptide(L)'
;RDGNSDIYVLDIAKRKLRRLTRHQAIDTEAAWSPNGRYIVFTSDRTGRPQIHRMSITGGPAELLTHEGRENARASYGPDGNSMVLVTNRGKGYRIGVFYVDSGKVDVLTDGTLDESPTFAPNGAMILYATQRGSQGVLAAVSADGRVKQILKLHQGEVREPAWSSRSP
;
A
#
# COMPACT_ATOMS: atom_id res chain seq x y z
N ARG A 1 14.15 25.73 3.37
CA ARG A 1 13.08 24.95 4.03
C ARG A 1 13.26 23.55 3.47
N ASP A 2 13.94 22.68 4.21
CA ASP A 2 14.50 21.43 3.67
C ASP A 2 13.41 20.35 3.73
N GLY A 3 12.38 20.58 2.89
CA GLY A 3 11.04 20.02 2.98
C GLY A 3 10.98 18.51 2.73
N ASN A 4 11.04 17.74 3.81
CA ASN A 4 10.69 16.33 3.80
C ASN A 4 9.18 16.15 3.69
N SER A 5 8.76 15.03 3.08
CA SER A 5 7.34 14.66 3.04
C SER A 5 6.92 14.11 4.40
N ASP A 6 5.80 14.62 4.93
CA ASP A 6 5.21 14.14 6.18
C ASP A 6 3.76 13.73 5.95
N ILE A 7 3.22 12.92 6.86
CA ILE A 7 1.80 12.58 6.88
C ILE A 7 1.03 13.67 7.62
N TYR A 8 -0.04 14.16 6.99
CA TYR A 8 -1.00 15.09 7.57
C TYR A 8 -2.40 14.49 7.57
N VAL A 9 -3.20 14.87 8.55
CA VAL A 9 -4.61 14.46 8.69
C VAL A 9 -5.47 15.71 8.71
N LEU A 10 -6.46 15.77 7.82
CA LEU A 10 -7.45 16.84 7.78
C LEU A 10 -8.77 16.32 8.36
N ASP A 11 -9.21 16.93 9.46
CA ASP A 11 -10.59 16.79 9.93
C ASP A 11 -11.47 17.70 9.05
N ILE A 12 -12.28 17.10 8.18
CA ILE A 12 -13.11 17.81 7.20
C ILE A 12 -14.21 18.63 7.90
N ALA A 13 -14.85 18.06 8.92
CA ALA A 13 -15.95 18.71 9.64
C ALA A 13 -15.46 19.95 10.39
N LYS A 14 -14.28 19.86 11.02
CA LYS A 14 -13.66 20.95 11.78
C LYS A 14 -12.74 21.82 10.95
N ARG A 15 -12.52 21.48 9.67
CA ARG A 15 -11.52 22.08 8.77
C ARG A 15 -10.15 22.20 9.43
N LYS A 16 -9.76 21.20 10.23
CA LYS A 16 -8.55 21.25 11.06
C LYS A 16 -7.49 20.32 10.49
N LEU A 17 -6.41 20.91 9.99
CA LEU A 17 -5.23 20.17 9.54
C LEU A 17 -4.30 19.90 10.72
N ARG A 18 -3.80 18.66 10.82
CA ARG A 18 -2.83 18.24 11.83
C ARG A 18 -1.71 17.44 11.18
N ARG A 19 -0.47 17.85 11.44
CA ARG A 19 0.72 17.07 11.10
C ARG A 19 0.85 15.86 12.02
N LEU A 20 0.95 14.66 11.45
CA LEU A 20 1.01 13.40 12.18
C LEU A 20 2.46 12.95 12.38
N THR A 21 3.29 12.99 11.33
CA THR A 21 4.72 12.64 11.42
C THR A 21 5.60 13.89 11.47
N ARG A 22 6.75 13.79 12.16
CA ARG A 22 7.70 14.91 12.36
C ARG A 22 9.16 14.48 12.18
N HIS A 23 9.38 13.40 11.43
CA HIS A 23 10.71 12.83 11.26
C HIS A 23 11.45 13.51 10.10
N GLN A 24 12.78 13.38 10.05
CA GLN A 24 13.58 13.83 8.90
C GLN A 24 13.52 12.87 7.69
N ALA A 25 12.72 11.81 7.79
CA ALA A 25 12.54 10.83 6.73
C ALA A 25 11.46 11.31 5.75
N ILE A 26 11.42 10.69 4.58
CA ILE A 26 10.31 10.82 3.64
C ILE A 26 9.20 9.89 4.14
N ASP A 27 8.06 10.45 4.54
CA ASP A 27 6.85 9.71 4.88
C ASP A 27 5.75 9.99 3.84
N THR A 28 5.28 8.95 3.13
CA THR A 28 4.31 9.08 2.03
C THR A 28 3.31 7.92 1.99
N GLU A 29 2.37 7.93 1.04
CA GLU A 29 1.52 6.78 0.68
C GLU A 29 0.71 6.25 1.88
N ALA A 30 0.12 7.16 2.65
CA ALA A 30 -0.64 6.80 3.84
C ALA A 30 -1.99 6.14 3.52
N ALA A 31 -2.34 5.11 4.28
CA ALA A 31 -3.63 4.43 4.23
C ALA A 31 -4.21 4.23 5.63
N TRP A 32 -5.52 4.35 5.75
CA TRP A 32 -6.24 4.14 7.00
C TRP A 32 -6.47 2.65 7.28
N SER A 33 -6.33 2.27 8.54
CA SER A 33 -6.87 0.99 9.03
C SER A 33 -8.39 0.98 8.96
N PRO A 34 -9.05 -0.18 8.74
CA PRO A 34 -10.51 -0.24 8.63
C PRO A 34 -11.25 0.22 9.89
N ASN A 35 -10.61 0.09 11.07
CA ASN A 35 -11.16 0.55 12.34
C ASN A 35 -10.90 2.04 12.63
N GLY A 36 -10.20 2.76 11.74
CA GLY A 36 -9.90 4.19 11.85
C GLY A 36 -8.90 4.57 12.96
N ARG A 37 -8.29 3.59 13.66
CA ARG A 37 -7.40 3.87 14.80
C ARG A 37 -5.95 4.10 14.40
N TYR A 38 -5.54 3.56 13.27
CA TYR A 38 -4.16 3.60 12.78
C TYR A 38 -4.08 4.09 11.33
N ILE A 39 -2.92 4.66 11.00
CA ILE A 39 -2.44 4.92 9.65
C ILE A 39 -1.24 4.01 9.40
N VAL A 40 -1.17 3.39 8.23
CA VAL A 40 0.07 2.86 7.68
C VAL A 40 0.60 3.78 6.61
N PHE A 41 1.92 3.81 6.43
CA PHE A 41 2.57 4.68 5.46
C PHE A 41 3.96 4.15 5.11
N THR A 42 4.47 4.55 3.94
CA THR A 42 5.83 4.24 3.51
C THR A 42 6.79 5.24 4.16
N SER A 43 7.89 4.76 4.74
CA SER A 43 8.96 5.60 5.28
C SER A 43 10.35 5.07 4.95
N ASP A 44 11.29 5.95 4.67
CA ASP A 44 12.70 5.63 4.43
C ASP A 44 13.60 5.76 5.67
N ARG A 45 13.02 5.96 6.87
CA ARG A 45 13.77 6.17 8.13
C ARG A 45 14.73 5.04 8.51
N THR A 46 14.55 3.85 7.94
CA THR A 46 15.43 2.68 8.12
C THR A 46 16.47 2.56 6.99
N GLY A 47 16.67 3.62 6.19
CA GLY A 47 17.57 3.69 5.05
C GLY A 47 16.97 3.22 3.71
N ARG A 48 15.77 2.63 3.73
CA ARG A 48 15.03 2.12 2.57
C ARG A 48 13.52 2.22 2.82
N PRO A 49 12.68 2.35 1.76
CA PRO A 49 11.23 2.34 1.91
C PRO A 49 10.74 1.08 2.64
N GLN A 50 10.07 1.29 3.76
CA GLN A 50 9.45 0.24 4.57
C GLN A 50 8.10 0.72 5.12
N ILE A 51 7.21 -0.23 5.41
CA ILE A 51 5.88 0.07 5.94
C ILE A 51 5.96 0.32 7.44
N HIS A 52 5.45 1.47 7.84
CA HIS A 52 5.31 1.85 9.23
C HIS A 52 3.85 2.08 9.59
N ARG A 53 3.53 1.94 10.87
CA ARG A 53 2.21 2.19 11.46
C ARG A 53 2.30 3.25 12.54
N MET A 54 1.29 4.11 12.65
CA MET A 54 1.15 5.05 13.75
C MET A 54 -0.33 5.16 14.16
N SER A 55 -0.59 5.35 15.45
CA SER A 55 -1.93 5.72 15.93
C SER A 55 -2.38 7.04 15.30
N ILE A 56 -3.67 7.16 14.97
CA ILE A 56 -4.21 8.40 14.44
C ILE A 56 -4.09 9.55 15.45
N THR A 57 -4.08 9.25 16.75
CA THR A 57 -3.87 10.27 17.80
C THR A 57 -2.43 10.78 17.88
N GLY A 58 -1.51 10.20 17.10
CA GLY A 58 -0.07 10.46 17.14
C GLY A 58 0.66 9.46 18.05
N GLY A 59 1.93 9.73 18.31
CA GLY A 59 2.83 8.85 19.08
C GLY A 59 4.01 8.37 18.23
N PRO A 60 4.81 7.41 18.73
CA PRO A 60 5.88 6.82 17.94
C PRO A 60 5.30 6.02 16.77
N ALA A 61 6.05 5.97 15.67
CA ALA A 61 5.75 5.09 14.57
C ALA A 61 6.46 3.75 14.74
N GLU A 62 5.72 2.68 14.49
CA GLU A 62 6.15 1.29 14.57
C GLU A 62 6.55 0.80 13.17
N LEU A 63 7.70 0.13 13.04
CA LEU A 63 8.07 -0.57 11.80
C LEU A 63 7.30 -1.89 11.73
N LEU A 64 6.63 -2.17 10.60
CA LEU A 64 5.89 -3.40 10.39
C LEU A 64 6.63 -4.42 9.53
N THR A 65 7.31 -3.96 8.47
CA THR A 65 7.93 -4.86 7.49
C THR A 65 9.41 -5.08 7.78
N HIS A 66 9.77 -6.33 8.05
CA HIS A 66 11.16 -6.76 8.27
C HIS A 66 11.69 -7.64 7.14
N GLU A 67 10.81 -8.23 6.33
CA GLU A 67 11.18 -9.05 5.18
C GLU A 67 11.24 -8.23 3.89
N GLY A 68 12.16 -8.61 2.99
CA GLY A 68 12.34 -7.94 1.71
C GLY A 68 13.20 -6.68 1.80
N ARG A 69 13.67 -6.21 0.65
CA ARG A 69 14.62 -5.09 0.56
C ARG A 69 13.90 -3.76 0.68
N GLU A 70 12.73 -3.65 0.05
CA GLU A 70 11.88 -2.45 0.07
C GLU A 70 10.42 -2.88 0.08
N ASN A 71 9.59 -2.17 0.85
CA ASN A 71 8.15 -2.36 0.91
C ASN A 71 7.47 -0.99 0.94
N ALA A 72 6.48 -0.78 0.07
CA ALA A 72 5.83 0.51 -0.14
C ALA A 72 4.34 0.34 -0.50
N ARG A 73 3.58 1.46 -0.54
CA ARG A 73 2.17 1.51 -0.98
C ARG A 73 1.26 0.49 -0.29
N ALA A 74 1.39 0.37 1.03
CA ALA A 74 0.54 -0.54 1.78
C ALA A 74 -0.90 -0.03 1.89
N SER A 75 -1.87 -0.93 1.72
CA SER A 75 -3.28 -0.66 1.99
C SER A 75 -3.92 -1.87 2.67
N TYR A 76 -4.81 -1.61 3.63
CA TYR A 76 -5.46 -2.68 4.39
C TYR A 76 -6.46 -3.46 3.53
N GLY A 77 -6.53 -4.77 3.81
CA GLY A 77 -7.66 -5.60 3.43
C GLY A 77 -8.89 -5.30 4.30
N PRO A 78 -10.08 -5.74 3.86
CA PRO A 78 -11.32 -5.53 4.61
C PRO A 78 -11.35 -6.28 5.95
N ASP A 79 -10.48 -7.28 6.13
CA ASP A 79 -10.31 -8.03 7.38
C ASP A 79 -9.58 -7.24 8.47
N GLY A 80 -8.88 -6.15 8.11
CA GLY A 80 -8.06 -5.35 9.01
C GLY A 80 -6.79 -6.03 9.51
N ASN A 81 -6.54 -7.28 9.13
CA ASN A 81 -5.37 -8.07 9.55
C ASN A 81 -4.41 -8.38 8.39
N SER A 82 -4.86 -8.14 7.16
CA SER A 82 -4.04 -8.25 5.96
C SER A 82 -3.80 -6.87 5.36
N MET A 83 -2.67 -6.69 4.70
CA MET A 83 -2.36 -5.52 3.88
C MET A 83 -1.83 -5.99 2.54
N VAL A 84 -2.21 -5.30 1.48
CA VAL A 84 -1.55 -5.45 0.18
C VAL A 84 -0.49 -4.39 0.07
N LEU A 85 0.65 -4.71 -0.53
CA LEU A 85 1.78 -3.79 -0.69
C LEU A 85 2.59 -4.11 -1.93
N VAL A 86 3.43 -3.15 -2.32
CA VAL A 86 4.49 -3.34 -3.31
C VAL A 86 5.76 -3.76 -2.57
N THR A 87 6.32 -4.91 -2.92
CA THR A 87 7.55 -5.46 -2.34
C THR A 87 8.63 -5.66 -3.38
N ASN A 88 9.87 -5.32 -3.04
CA ASN A 88 11.05 -5.64 -3.82
C ASN A 88 11.97 -6.58 -3.02
N ARG A 89 12.16 -7.79 -3.55
CA ARG A 89 13.04 -8.83 -2.98
C ARG A 89 14.23 -9.15 -3.89
N GLY A 90 14.63 -8.20 -4.75
CA GLY A 90 15.74 -8.34 -5.69
C GLY A 90 15.34 -8.79 -7.10
N LYS A 91 14.05 -9.00 -7.38
CA LYS A 91 13.53 -9.42 -8.70
C LYS A 91 12.55 -8.40 -9.31
N GLY A 92 12.68 -7.14 -8.92
CA GLY A 92 11.76 -6.07 -9.29
C GLY A 92 10.66 -5.83 -8.24
N TYR A 93 9.76 -4.91 -8.56
CA TYR A 93 8.61 -4.55 -7.73
C TYR A 93 7.44 -5.47 -8.03
N ARG A 94 6.89 -6.11 -7.01
CA ARG A 94 5.82 -7.10 -7.08
C ARG A 94 4.75 -6.80 -6.06
N ILE A 95 3.57 -7.38 -6.25
CA ILE A 95 2.48 -7.29 -5.29
C ILE A 95 2.58 -8.43 -4.29
N GLY A 96 2.48 -8.10 -3.01
CA GLY A 96 2.42 -9.08 -1.92
C GLY A 96 1.32 -8.75 -0.92
N VAL A 97 0.95 -9.76 -0.14
CA VAL A 97 0.08 -9.63 1.03
C VAL A 97 0.91 -9.79 2.29
N PHE A 98 0.90 -8.76 3.13
CA PHE A 98 1.47 -8.74 4.46
C PHE A 98 0.40 -9.09 5.49
N TYR A 99 0.74 -9.99 6.42
CA TYR A 99 -0.13 -10.39 7.52
C TYR A 99 0.35 -9.74 8.81
N VAL A 100 -0.48 -8.90 9.42
CA VAL A 100 -0.11 -8.05 10.56
C VAL A 100 0.33 -8.89 11.77
N ASP A 101 -0.37 -9.98 12.07
CA ASP A 101 -0.08 -10.82 13.24
C ASP A 101 1.27 -11.54 13.16
N SER A 102 1.68 -11.95 11.96
CA SER A 102 2.89 -12.75 11.77
C SER A 102 4.08 -11.97 11.23
N GLY A 103 3.86 -10.79 10.65
CA GLY A 103 4.87 -10.03 9.94
C GLY A 103 5.28 -10.61 8.59
N LYS A 104 4.67 -11.74 8.17
CA LYS A 104 5.00 -12.45 6.93
C LYS A 104 4.47 -11.69 5.71
N VAL A 105 5.22 -11.74 4.61
CA VAL A 105 4.72 -11.30 3.29
C VAL A 105 4.69 -12.47 2.31
N ASP A 106 3.51 -12.77 1.77
CA ASP A 106 3.33 -13.67 0.63
C ASP A 106 3.33 -12.88 -0.68
N VAL A 107 4.26 -13.21 -1.59
CA VAL A 107 4.37 -12.55 -2.90
C VAL A 107 3.42 -13.22 -3.89
N LEU A 108 2.53 -12.44 -4.49
CA LEU A 108 1.46 -12.95 -5.34
C LEU A 108 1.77 -12.87 -6.83
N THR A 109 2.60 -11.91 -7.25
CA THR A 109 2.88 -11.65 -8.66
C THR A 109 4.33 -11.93 -9.04
N ASP A 110 4.54 -12.21 -10.33
CA ASP A 110 5.85 -12.57 -10.89
C ASP A 110 6.45 -11.44 -11.74
N GLY A 111 5.76 -10.30 -11.84
CA GLY A 111 6.18 -9.14 -12.62
C GLY A 111 7.46 -8.49 -12.10
N THR A 112 7.96 -7.54 -12.86
CA THR A 112 9.17 -6.76 -12.54
C THR A 112 8.87 -5.32 -12.14
N LEU A 113 7.69 -4.82 -12.52
CA LEU A 113 7.22 -3.46 -12.25
C LEU A 113 5.71 -3.48 -12.00
N ASP A 114 5.31 -4.19 -10.94
CA ASP A 114 3.93 -4.17 -10.47
C ASP A 114 3.76 -3.09 -9.39
N GLU A 115 2.69 -2.32 -9.49
CA GLU A 115 2.47 -1.17 -8.62
C GLU A 115 1.00 -0.92 -8.27
N SER A 116 0.83 -0.05 -7.27
CA SER A 116 -0.46 0.52 -6.84
C SER A 116 -1.56 -0.53 -6.60
N PRO A 117 -1.32 -1.53 -5.73
CA PRO A 117 -2.30 -2.56 -5.48
C PRO A 117 -3.43 -2.10 -4.55
N THR A 118 -4.61 -2.68 -4.73
CA THR A 118 -5.77 -2.42 -3.87
C THR A 118 -6.65 -3.65 -3.77
N PHE A 119 -7.19 -3.91 -2.58
CA PHE A 119 -8.15 -5.00 -2.38
C PHE A 119 -9.51 -4.66 -2.96
N ALA A 120 -10.16 -5.67 -3.56
CA ALA A 120 -11.59 -5.64 -3.77
C ALA A 120 -12.31 -5.63 -2.40
N PRO A 121 -13.53 -5.06 -2.29
CA PRO A 121 -14.25 -4.94 -1.02
C PRO A 121 -14.52 -6.26 -0.28
N ASN A 122 -14.54 -7.38 -1.01
CA ASN A 122 -14.70 -8.71 -0.42
C ASN A 122 -13.38 -9.37 -0.01
N GLY A 123 -12.24 -8.71 -0.24
CA GLY A 123 -10.90 -9.19 0.10
C GLY A 123 -10.38 -10.33 -0.79
N ALA A 124 -11.18 -10.85 -1.71
CA ALA A 124 -10.83 -12.04 -2.49
C ALA A 124 -9.88 -11.75 -3.64
N MET A 125 -9.93 -10.53 -4.18
CA MET A 125 -9.15 -10.10 -5.33
C MET A 125 -8.37 -8.83 -5.01
N ILE A 126 -7.26 -8.64 -5.71
CA ILE A 126 -6.40 -7.47 -5.68
C ILE A 126 -6.27 -6.96 -7.11
N LEU A 127 -6.57 -5.68 -7.33
CA LEU A 127 -6.31 -4.99 -8.59
C LEU A 127 -4.99 -4.24 -8.49
N TYR A 128 -4.20 -4.27 -9.55
CA TYR A 128 -2.89 -3.62 -9.61
C TYR A 128 -2.55 -3.21 -11.04
N ALA A 129 -1.59 -2.29 -11.18
CA ALA A 129 -1.01 -1.93 -12.47
C ALA A 129 0.30 -2.71 -12.70
N THR A 130 0.54 -3.12 -13.94
CA THR A 130 1.74 -3.86 -14.34
C THR A 130 2.17 -3.47 -15.75
N GLN A 131 3.38 -3.86 -16.14
CA GLN A 131 3.91 -3.61 -17.46
C GLN A 131 3.92 -4.88 -18.32
N ARG A 132 3.39 -4.78 -19.54
CA ARG A 132 3.50 -5.83 -20.57
C ARG A 132 4.17 -5.25 -21.81
N GLY A 133 5.44 -5.60 -22.01
CA GLY A 133 6.26 -4.95 -23.04
C GLY A 133 6.49 -3.48 -22.69
N SER A 134 6.11 -2.55 -23.57
CA SER A 134 6.18 -1.11 -23.30
C SER A 134 4.87 -0.53 -22.72
N GLN A 135 3.80 -1.32 -22.64
CA GLN A 135 2.47 -0.82 -22.24
C GLN A 135 2.18 -1.11 -20.76
N GLY A 136 1.70 -0.09 -20.05
CA GLY A 136 1.07 -0.25 -18.74
C GLY A 136 -0.35 -0.83 -18.89
N VAL A 137 -0.67 -1.87 -18.13
CA VAL A 137 -1.97 -2.55 -18.14
C VAL A 137 -2.47 -2.78 -16.72
N LEU A 138 -3.79 -2.89 -16.56
CA LEU A 138 -4.37 -3.35 -15.31
C LEU A 138 -4.42 -4.88 -15.27
N ALA A 139 -4.21 -5.43 -14.08
CA ALA A 139 -4.32 -6.85 -13.81
C ALA A 139 -4.94 -7.08 -12.43
N ALA A 140 -5.54 -8.25 -12.26
CA ALA A 140 -6.10 -8.70 -11.00
C ALA A 140 -5.46 -10.03 -10.59
N VAL A 141 -5.20 -10.20 -9.30
CA VAL A 141 -4.74 -11.45 -8.69
C VAL A 141 -5.62 -11.79 -7.48
N SER A 142 -5.92 -13.06 -7.25
CA SER A 142 -6.61 -13.47 -6.03
C SER A 142 -5.70 -13.29 -4.82
N ALA A 143 -6.28 -13.02 -3.64
CA ALA A 143 -5.50 -12.83 -2.41
C ALA A 143 -4.72 -14.09 -1.99
N ASP A 144 -5.13 -15.27 -2.44
CA ASP A 144 -4.40 -16.54 -2.27
C ASP A 144 -3.37 -16.82 -3.37
N GLY A 145 -3.22 -15.92 -4.36
CA GLY A 145 -2.25 -15.99 -5.45
C GLY A 145 -2.58 -17.00 -6.56
N ARG A 146 -3.70 -17.73 -6.47
CA ARG A 146 -4.03 -18.84 -7.38
C ARG A 146 -4.62 -18.39 -8.72
N VAL A 147 -5.30 -17.26 -8.76
CA VAL A 147 -5.98 -16.74 -9.95
C VAL A 147 -5.33 -15.43 -10.38
N LYS A 148 -4.95 -15.32 -11.65
CA LYS A 148 -4.33 -14.12 -12.23
C LYS A 148 -5.02 -13.79 -13.55
N GLN A 149 -5.41 -12.54 -13.76
CA GLN A 149 -6.08 -12.09 -14.97
C GLN A 149 -5.59 -10.69 -15.38
N ILE A 150 -5.29 -10.51 -16.68
CA ILE A 150 -5.04 -9.18 -17.24
C ILE A 150 -6.37 -8.56 -17.68
N LEU A 151 -6.62 -7.32 -17.25
CA LEU A 151 -7.76 -6.52 -17.66
C LEU A 151 -7.32 -5.62 -18.82
N LYS A 152 -7.61 -6.06 -20.05
CA LYS A 152 -7.38 -5.23 -21.24
C LYS A 152 -8.49 -4.19 -21.33
N LEU A 153 -8.15 -2.92 -21.15
CA LEU A 153 -9.03 -1.80 -21.51
C LEU A 153 -8.76 -1.40 -22.96
N HIS A 154 -9.82 -1.09 -23.70
CA HIS A 154 -9.71 -0.57 -25.06
C HIS A 154 -9.26 0.91 -24.97
N GLN A 155 -7.94 1.13 -25.08
CA GLN A 155 -7.18 2.41 -25.13
C GLN A 155 -6.87 3.13 -23.79
N GLY A 156 -5.60 3.55 -23.64
CA GLY A 156 -5.08 4.41 -22.57
C GLY A 156 -3.97 3.78 -21.71
N GLU A 157 -2.98 4.58 -21.29
CA GLU A 157 -2.06 4.22 -20.20
C GLU A 157 -2.83 4.37 -18.87
N VAL A 158 -2.80 3.35 -18.01
CA VAL A 158 -3.53 3.37 -16.73
C VAL A 158 -2.56 3.19 -15.58
N ARG A 159 -2.64 4.09 -14.60
CA ARG A 159 -1.88 4.06 -13.35
C ARG A 159 -2.86 4.28 -12.19
N GLU A 160 -2.52 3.72 -11.03
CA GLU A 160 -3.22 3.93 -9.76
C GLU A 160 -4.71 3.50 -9.72
N PRO A 161 -5.00 2.19 -9.87
CA PRO A 161 -6.35 1.71 -9.62
C PRO A 161 -6.73 1.86 -8.14
N ALA A 162 -7.97 2.28 -7.89
CA ALA A 162 -8.58 2.27 -6.56
C ALA A 162 -9.97 1.61 -6.64
N TRP A 163 -10.26 0.67 -5.75
CA TRP A 163 -11.63 0.18 -5.56
C TRP A 163 -12.40 1.12 -4.64
N SER A 164 -13.69 1.34 -4.92
CA SER A 164 -14.56 2.08 -3.99
C SER A 164 -14.79 1.26 -2.71
N SER A 165 -14.80 1.95 -1.56
CA SER A 165 -15.35 1.35 -0.35
C SER A 165 -16.87 1.19 -0.51
N ARG A 166 -17.45 0.16 0.14
CA ARG A 166 -18.91 0.11 0.25
C ARG A 166 -19.38 1.32 1.06
N SER A 167 -20.29 2.10 0.49
CA SER A 167 -21.17 2.95 1.30
C SER A 167 -22.10 2.05 2.12
N PRO A 168 -22.31 2.32 3.42
CA PRO A 168 -23.30 1.61 4.22
C PRO A 168 -24.74 1.84 3.73
#